data_AF-A0A1G1JSM4-F1
#
_entry.id   AF-A0A1G1JSM4-F1
#
_cell.length_a   1.000
_cell.length_b   1.000
_cell.length_c   1.000
_cell.angle_alpha   90.00
_cell.angle_beta   90.00
_cell.angle_gamma   90.00
#
_symmetry.space_group_name_H-M   'P 1'
#
loop_
_entity.id
_entity.type
_entity.pdbx_description
1 polymer ?
#
loop_
_entity_poly.entity_id
_entity_poly.type
_entity_poly.pdbx_seq_one_letter_code
_entity_poly.pdbx_strand_id
1 'polypeptide(L)'
;MPDKIEGSMSVEAALELDKTMKLGVGAHSATHPFLTQLPDEALEKELRESKESLEQMFQRPVFAVAYPFGHFDERVIRATKDAGYELAFTTGFARLNGQKETRYSLTRVKVSRSSKYAIVFWGEVSGVYTLFKTTVERIRRPFKRFEDETDPKAAEYPNYLYSNKLE
;
A
#
# COMPACT_ATOMS: atom_id res chain seq x y z
N MET A 1 -1.04 -13.10 -23.08
CA MET A 1 -0.47 -12.59 -21.82
C MET A 1 -0.06 -11.16 -22.08
N PRO A 2 -0.37 -10.19 -21.20
CA PRO A 2 0.15 -8.84 -21.39
C PRO A 2 1.67 -8.91 -21.43
N ASP A 3 2.28 -8.07 -22.27
CA ASP A 3 3.72 -8.04 -22.48
C ASP A 3 4.47 -7.89 -21.16
N LYS A 4 5.62 -8.58 -21.02
CA LYS A 4 6.48 -8.50 -19.84
C LYS A 4 6.74 -7.03 -19.51
N ILE A 5 6.22 -6.56 -18.36
CA ILE A 5 6.62 -5.27 -17.80
C ILE A 5 8.09 -5.40 -17.41
N GLU A 6 8.94 -4.56 -17.99
CA GLU A 6 10.37 -4.55 -17.68
C GLU A 6 10.60 -4.39 -16.17
N GLY A 7 11.41 -5.26 -15.57
CA GLY A 7 11.68 -5.27 -14.13
C GLY A 7 10.68 -6.09 -13.28
N SER A 8 9.61 -6.64 -13.87
CA SER A 8 8.73 -7.59 -13.17
C SER A 8 9.28 -9.03 -13.18
N MET A 9 8.93 -9.79 -12.15
CA MET A 9 9.24 -11.22 -12.08
C MET A 9 8.34 -11.99 -13.05
N SER A 10 8.89 -12.99 -13.76
CA SER A 10 8.04 -13.86 -14.59
C SER A 10 7.19 -14.79 -13.72
N VAL A 11 6.06 -15.24 -14.28
CA VAL A 11 5.14 -16.15 -13.59
C VAL A 11 5.85 -17.46 -13.22
N GLU A 12 6.69 -17.98 -14.12
CA GLU A 12 7.45 -19.22 -13.90
C GLU A 12 8.40 -19.09 -12.71
N ALA A 13 9.14 -17.99 -12.62
CA ALA A 13 10.04 -17.72 -11.50
C ALA A 13 9.27 -17.55 -10.18
N ALA A 14 8.11 -16.90 -10.21
CA ALA A 14 7.28 -16.74 -9.02
C ALA A 14 6.75 -18.09 -8.50
N LEU A 15 6.31 -18.97 -9.41
CA LEU A 15 5.85 -20.32 -9.08
C LEU A 15 6.98 -21.23 -8.57
N GLU A 16 8.19 -21.10 -9.12
CA GLU A 16 9.39 -21.80 -8.65
C GLU A 16 9.73 -21.40 -7.21
N LEU A 17 9.71 -20.08 -6.92
CA LEU A 17 9.98 -19.56 -5.57
C LEU A 17 8.90 -19.98 -4.56
N ASP A 18 7.63 -19.98 -4.95
CA ASP A 18 6.52 -20.45 -4.10
C ASP A 18 6.74 -21.90 -3.65
N LYS A 19 7.12 -22.78 -4.59
CA LYS A 19 7.38 -24.21 -4.34
C LYS A 19 8.61 -24.45 -3.45
N THR A 20 9.67 -23.68 -3.65
CA THR A 20 10.96 -23.94 -2.99
C THR A 20 11.09 -23.26 -1.63
N MET A 21 10.50 -22.08 -1.46
CA MET A 21 10.73 -21.20 -0.31
C MET A 21 9.49 -21.00 0.58
N LYS A 22 8.34 -21.61 0.22
CA LYS A 22 7.04 -21.47 0.93
C LYS A 22 6.65 -20.00 1.14
N LEU A 23 6.67 -19.22 0.06
CA LEU A 23 6.36 -17.80 0.13
C LEU A 23 4.85 -17.54 0.25
N GLY A 24 4.49 -16.44 0.90
CA GLY A 24 3.14 -15.90 0.84
C GLY A 24 2.99 -15.01 -0.40
N VAL A 25 1.92 -15.23 -1.18
CA VAL A 25 1.55 -14.37 -2.30
C VAL A 25 0.34 -13.54 -1.88
N GLY A 26 0.45 -12.22 -2.06
CA GLY A 26 -0.62 -11.26 -1.84
C GLY A 26 -0.84 -10.40 -3.08
N ALA A 27 -2.03 -9.85 -3.22
CA ALA A 27 -2.40 -8.98 -4.33
C ALA A 27 -1.82 -7.57 -4.18
N HIS A 28 -1.68 -6.86 -5.29
CA HIS A 28 -1.29 -5.44 -5.30
C HIS A 28 -2.07 -4.65 -6.35
N SER A 29 -3.38 -4.94 -6.49
CA SER A 29 -4.23 -4.58 -7.63
C SER A 29 -3.78 -5.20 -8.96
N ALA A 30 -4.55 -5.04 -10.03
CA ALA A 30 -4.27 -5.64 -11.33
C ALA A 30 -3.33 -4.76 -12.18
N THR A 31 -3.49 -3.44 -12.08
CA THR A 31 -2.86 -2.41 -12.92
C THR A 31 -2.16 -1.31 -12.12
N HIS A 32 -2.13 -1.42 -10.79
CA HIS A 32 -1.50 -0.45 -9.87
C HIS A 32 -2.06 1.00 -9.95
N PRO A 33 -3.40 1.21 -10.01
CA PRO A 33 -3.98 2.55 -10.02
C PRO A 33 -4.05 3.15 -8.60
N PHE A 34 -4.33 4.44 -8.52
CA PHE A 34 -4.81 5.04 -7.28
C PHE A 34 -6.23 4.59 -6.99
N LEU A 35 -6.42 3.54 -6.18
CA LEU A 35 -7.72 2.93 -5.91
C LEU A 35 -8.79 3.93 -5.45
N THR A 36 -8.41 4.96 -4.67
CA THR A 36 -9.32 6.00 -4.19
C THR A 36 -9.85 6.92 -5.31
N GLN A 37 -9.22 6.90 -6.49
CA GLN A 37 -9.62 7.74 -7.64
C GLN A 37 -10.46 6.96 -8.66
N LEU A 38 -10.64 5.66 -8.46
CA LEU A 38 -11.47 4.84 -9.34
C LEU A 38 -12.96 5.04 -9.04
N PRO A 39 -13.82 5.02 -10.08
CA PRO A 39 -15.24 4.75 -9.91
C PRO A 39 -15.45 3.38 -9.26
N ASP A 40 -16.56 3.22 -8.52
CA ASP A 40 -16.80 2.03 -7.70
C ASP A 40 -16.75 0.71 -8.50
N GLU A 41 -17.36 0.68 -9.70
CA GLU A 41 -17.33 -0.51 -10.57
C GLU A 41 -15.90 -0.87 -11.01
N ALA A 42 -15.09 0.14 -11.34
CA ALA A 42 -13.70 -0.07 -11.75
C ALA A 42 -12.84 -0.51 -10.54
N LEU A 43 -13.07 0.06 -9.36
CA LEU A 43 -12.41 -0.33 -8.11
C LEU A 43 -12.69 -1.79 -7.75
N GLU A 44 -13.96 -2.21 -7.81
CA GLU A 44 -14.37 -3.59 -7.53
C GLU A 44 -13.75 -4.57 -8.52
N LYS A 45 -13.81 -4.24 -9.82
CA LYS A 45 -13.19 -5.03 -10.89
C LYS A 45 -11.69 -5.17 -10.68
N GLU A 46 -10.99 -4.07 -10.41
CA GLU A 46 -9.55 -4.00 -10.20
C GLU A 46 -9.07 -4.92 -9.06
N LEU A 47 -9.81 -4.93 -7.94
CA LEU A 47 -9.49 -5.77 -6.78
C LEU A 47 -9.82 -7.24 -7.02
N ARG A 48 -10.95 -7.52 -7.67
CA ARG A 48 -11.41 -8.89 -7.99
C ARG A 48 -10.51 -9.56 -9.02
N GLU A 49 -10.22 -8.90 -10.14
CA GLU A 49 -9.37 -9.45 -11.21
C GLU A 49 -7.95 -9.75 -10.71
N SER A 50 -7.40 -8.90 -9.84
CA SER A 50 -6.11 -9.15 -9.19
C SER A 50 -6.13 -10.45 -8.37
N LYS A 51 -7.20 -10.66 -7.59
CA LYS A 51 -7.37 -11.87 -6.78
C LYS A 51 -7.52 -13.11 -7.66
N GLU A 52 -8.49 -13.09 -8.56
CA GLU A 52 -8.83 -14.23 -9.43
C GLU A 52 -7.62 -14.66 -10.26
N SER A 53 -6.88 -13.71 -10.82
CA SER A 53 -5.68 -14.01 -11.61
C SER A 53 -4.62 -14.73 -10.78
N LEU A 54 -4.36 -14.25 -9.55
CA LEU A 54 -3.39 -14.88 -8.67
C LEU A 54 -3.86 -16.25 -8.17
N GLU A 55 -5.13 -16.39 -7.79
CA GLU A 55 -5.68 -17.69 -7.37
C GLU A 55 -5.64 -18.72 -8.50
N GLN A 56 -5.91 -18.30 -9.74
CA GLN A 56 -5.75 -19.14 -10.93
C GLN A 56 -4.28 -19.51 -11.19
N MET A 57 -3.33 -18.61 -10.97
CA MET A 57 -1.91 -18.91 -11.18
C MET A 57 -1.32 -19.83 -10.10
N PHE A 58 -1.61 -19.55 -8.83
CA PHE A 58 -1.02 -20.24 -7.68
C PHE A 58 -1.86 -21.41 -7.15
N GLN A 59 -3.07 -21.60 -7.70
CA GLN A 59 -3.99 -22.69 -7.33
C GLN A 59 -4.28 -22.75 -5.82
N ARG A 60 -4.34 -21.59 -5.16
CA ARG A 60 -4.61 -21.45 -3.73
C ARG A 60 -5.23 -20.08 -3.42
N PRO A 61 -5.97 -19.93 -2.31
CA PRO A 61 -6.60 -18.66 -1.97
C PRO A 61 -5.59 -17.53 -1.75
N VAL A 62 -5.95 -16.33 -2.20
CA VAL A 62 -5.23 -15.08 -1.91
C VAL A 62 -6.05 -14.26 -0.94
N PHE A 63 -5.56 -14.20 0.31
CA PHE A 63 -6.28 -13.57 1.42
C PHE A 63 -5.80 -12.15 1.73
N ALA A 64 -4.69 -11.69 1.15
CA ALA A 64 -4.07 -10.41 1.48
C ALA A 64 -3.89 -9.51 0.26
N VAL A 65 -4.07 -8.19 0.46
CA VAL A 65 -3.80 -7.15 -0.55
C VAL A 65 -2.93 -6.03 0.02
N ALA A 66 -1.97 -5.53 -0.75
CA ALA A 66 -1.32 -4.26 -0.46
C ALA A 66 -1.95 -3.16 -1.32
N TYR A 67 -2.36 -2.04 -0.74
CA TYR A 67 -2.90 -0.95 -1.53
C TYR A 67 -1.78 -0.23 -2.31
N PRO A 68 -1.94 0.00 -3.62
CA PRO A 68 -1.04 0.87 -4.39
C PRO A 68 -0.85 2.20 -3.67
N PHE A 69 0.42 2.61 -3.53
CA PHE A 69 0.83 3.81 -2.80
C PHE A 69 0.43 3.86 -1.31
N GLY A 70 -0.25 2.83 -0.78
CA GLY A 70 -0.85 2.78 0.55
C GLY A 70 -2.09 3.66 0.74
N HIS A 71 -2.66 4.22 -0.32
CA HIS A 71 -3.88 5.03 -0.22
C HIS A 71 -5.12 4.15 -0.12
N PHE A 72 -6.04 4.54 0.76
CA PHE A 72 -7.35 3.89 0.90
C PHE A 72 -8.36 4.90 1.46
N ASP A 73 -9.64 4.66 1.19
CA ASP A 73 -10.79 5.31 1.80
C ASP A 73 -11.81 4.23 2.20
N GLU A 74 -12.98 4.63 2.71
CA GLU A 74 -14.01 3.66 3.11
C GLU A 74 -14.53 2.81 1.94
N ARG A 75 -14.58 3.37 0.72
CA ARG A 75 -15.00 2.64 -0.49
C ARG A 75 -13.98 1.57 -0.84
N VAL A 76 -12.68 1.89 -0.78
CA VAL A 76 -11.59 0.92 -0.99
C VAL A 76 -11.66 -0.20 0.04
N ILE A 77 -11.89 0.11 1.32
CA ILE A 77 -12.05 -0.92 2.36
C ILE A 77 -13.27 -1.80 2.08
N ARG A 78 -14.41 -1.22 1.68
CA ARG A 78 -15.62 -1.99 1.34
C ARG A 78 -15.36 -2.93 0.16
N ALA A 79 -14.85 -2.40 -0.95
CA ALA A 79 -14.52 -3.20 -2.13
C ALA A 79 -13.48 -4.28 -1.84
N THR A 80 -12.53 -4.03 -0.92
CA THR A 80 -11.57 -5.03 -0.45
C THR A 80 -12.25 -6.20 0.26
N LYS A 81 -13.24 -5.92 1.10
CA LYS A 81 -14.04 -6.95 1.79
C LYS A 81 -14.91 -7.72 0.80
N ASP A 82 -15.54 -7.02 -0.13
CA ASP A 82 -16.45 -7.60 -1.12
C ASP A 82 -15.70 -8.50 -2.11
N ALA A 83 -14.45 -8.17 -2.45
CA ALA A 83 -13.53 -9.05 -3.18
C ALA A 83 -13.04 -10.27 -2.35
N GLY A 84 -13.40 -10.34 -1.07
CA GLY A 84 -13.09 -11.45 -0.18
C GLY A 84 -11.65 -11.48 0.33
N TYR A 85 -10.96 -10.35 0.38
CA TYR A 85 -9.68 -10.28 1.10
C TYR A 85 -9.94 -10.28 2.62
N GLU A 86 -9.01 -10.86 3.38
CA GLU A 86 -9.05 -10.91 4.85
C GLU A 86 -8.12 -9.87 5.48
N LEU A 87 -7.04 -9.50 4.77
CA LEU A 87 -6.04 -8.56 5.23
C LEU A 87 -5.71 -7.53 4.15
N ALA A 88 -5.50 -6.28 4.56
CA ALA A 88 -4.96 -5.26 3.68
C ALA A 88 -3.88 -4.38 4.33
N PHE A 89 -2.89 -4.02 3.53
CA PHE A 89 -1.71 -3.29 3.97
C PHE A 89 -1.61 -1.89 3.35
N THR A 90 -1.33 -0.90 4.19
CA THR A 90 -1.05 0.50 3.83
C THR A 90 0.44 0.85 4.01
N THR A 91 0.81 2.10 3.73
CA THR A 91 2.15 2.66 3.90
C THR A 91 2.14 3.74 4.99
N GLY A 92 2.54 3.37 6.20
CA GLY A 92 2.79 4.28 7.32
C GLY A 92 1.56 4.79 8.09
N PHE A 93 1.78 5.06 9.37
CA PHE A 93 0.76 5.46 10.35
C PHE A 93 0.04 6.77 10.04
N ALA A 94 0.70 7.69 9.32
CA ALA A 94 0.10 8.97 8.94
C ALA A 94 -1.19 8.79 8.13
N ARG A 95 -1.32 7.68 7.39
CA ARG A 95 -2.49 7.34 6.56
C ARG A 95 -3.72 6.95 7.38
N LEU A 96 -3.54 6.56 8.64
CA LEU A 96 -4.65 6.28 9.53
C LEU A 96 -5.27 7.57 10.09
N ASN A 97 -4.59 8.72 9.98
CA ASN A 97 -5.03 10.00 10.54
C ASN A 97 -5.49 9.91 12.02
N GLY A 98 -4.82 9.09 12.83
CA GLY A 98 -5.16 8.87 14.24
C GLY A 98 -6.20 7.76 14.49
N GLN A 99 -6.76 7.15 13.45
CA GLN A 99 -7.58 5.95 13.58
C GLN A 99 -6.74 4.74 13.99
N LYS A 100 -7.40 3.78 14.65
CA LYS A 100 -6.80 2.50 15.00
C LYS A 100 -6.66 1.63 13.76
N GLU A 101 -5.56 0.88 13.68
CA GLU A 101 -5.40 -0.15 12.67
C GLU A 101 -6.53 -1.16 12.72
N THR A 102 -6.95 -1.58 11.53
CA THR A 102 -7.86 -2.70 11.33
C THR A 102 -7.16 -3.75 10.48
N ARG A 103 -7.77 -4.93 10.35
CA ARG A 103 -7.30 -5.96 9.41
C ARG A 103 -7.19 -5.45 7.96
N TYR A 104 -7.89 -4.38 7.61
CA TYR A 104 -7.89 -3.78 6.27
C TYR A 104 -7.04 -2.49 6.17
N SER A 105 -6.28 -2.15 7.21
CA SER A 105 -5.46 -0.94 7.25
C SER A 105 -4.16 -1.16 8.01
N LEU A 106 -3.59 -2.36 7.94
CA LEU A 106 -2.36 -2.72 8.62
C LEU A 106 -1.20 -1.89 8.08
N THR A 107 -0.48 -1.19 8.96
CA THR A 107 0.67 -0.40 8.52
C THR A 107 1.90 -1.29 8.38
N ARG A 108 2.81 -0.86 7.51
CA ARG A 108 4.10 -1.52 7.29
C ARG A 108 5.24 -0.56 7.57
N VAL A 109 6.33 -1.10 8.11
CA VAL A 109 7.60 -0.38 8.25
C VAL A 109 8.33 -0.41 6.91
N LYS A 110 8.64 0.77 6.37
CA LYS A 110 9.42 0.89 5.15
C LYS A 110 10.88 0.60 5.47
N VAL A 111 11.43 -0.45 4.87
CA VAL A 111 12.88 -0.71 4.84
C VAL A 111 13.42 -0.15 3.53
N SER A 112 14.51 0.60 3.59
CA SER A 112 15.10 1.29 2.45
C SER A 112 16.60 1.04 2.34
N ARG A 113 17.28 1.58 1.32
CA ARG A 113 18.73 1.37 1.14
C ARG A 113 19.55 1.95 2.29
N SER A 114 19.05 2.96 3.00
CA SER A 114 19.70 3.51 4.20
C SER A 114 19.58 2.58 5.41
N SER A 115 18.65 1.63 5.41
CA SER A 115 18.51 0.61 6.46
C SER A 115 19.70 -0.37 6.49
N LYS A 116 20.67 -0.28 5.57
CA LYS A 116 21.94 -1.02 5.66
C LYS A 116 22.74 -0.68 6.92
N TYR A 117 22.52 0.51 7.50
CA TYR A 117 23.13 0.90 8.75
C TYR A 117 22.30 0.33 9.90
N ALA A 118 22.89 -0.56 10.72
CA ALA A 118 22.21 -1.27 11.79
C ALA A 118 21.44 -0.35 12.75
N ILE A 119 21.97 0.85 13.02
CA ILE A 119 21.29 1.85 13.86
C ILE A 119 20.02 2.42 13.21
N VAL A 120 20.02 2.61 11.88
CA VAL A 120 18.86 3.08 11.12
C VAL A 120 17.80 1.99 11.07
N PHE A 121 18.20 0.74 10.75
CA PHE A 121 17.30 -0.41 10.78
C PHE A 121 16.67 -0.61 12.16
N TRP A 122 17.50 -0.58 13.21
CA TRP A 122 17.02 -0.69 14.59
C TRP A 122 16.04 0.43 14.94
N GLY A 123 16.30 1.67 14.52
CA GLY A 123 15.37 2.78 14.67
C GLY A 123 14.04 2.58 13.96
N GLU A 124 14.06 2.03 12.74
CA GLU A 124 12.86 1.74 11.93
C GLU A 124 12.00 0.62 12.53
N VAL A 125 12.60 -0.49 12.95
CA VAL A 125 11.86 -1.67 13.46
C VAL A 125 11.46 -1.57 14.93
N SER A 126 12.18 -0.78 15.73
CA SER A 126 11.86 -0.58 17.16
C SER A 126 10.58 0.24 17.40
N GLY A 127 10.03 0.86 16.36
CA GLY A 127 8.88 1.78 16.49
C GLY A 127 9.24 3.14 17.09
N VAL A 128 10.47 3.34 17.59
CA VAL A 128 10.96 4.63 18.12
C VAL A 128 10.94 5.70 17.04
N TYR A 129 11.32 5.35 15.81
CA TYR A 129 11.23 6.26 14.66
C TYR A 129 9.78 6.64 14.33
N THR A 130 8.82 5.72 14.47
CA THR A 130 7.39 6.02 14.32
C THR A 130 6.91 7.01 15.38
N LEU A 131 7.30 6.83 16.65
CA LEU A 131 6.97 7.75 17.73
C LEU A 131 7.55 9.15 17.48
N PHE A 132 8.82 9.20 17.05
CA PHE A 132 9.52 10.45 16.75
C PHE A 132 8.89 11.15 15.55
N LYS A 133 8.57 10.42 14.48
CA LYS A 133 7.97 10.98 13.26
C LYS A 133 6.54 11.44 13.47
N THR A 134 5.70 10.67 14.17
CA THR A 134 4.33 11.11 14.51
C THR A 134 4.33 12.34 15.42
N THR A 135 5.26 12.41 16.38
CA THR A 135 5.43 13.58 17.26
C THR A 135 5.94 14.80 16.48
N VAL A 136 6.95 14.64 15.63
CA VAL A 136 7.50 15.71 14.78
C VAL A 136 6.51 16.15 13.71
N GLU A 137 5.75 15.24 13.09
CA GLU A 137 4.68 15.59 12.13
C GLU A 137 3.52 16.32 12.82
N ARG A 138 3.20 16.00 14.08
CA ARG A 138 2.21 16.75 14.87
C ARG A 138 2.67 18.17 15.19
N ILE A 139 3.97 18.36 15.43
CA ILE A 139 4.61 19.67 15.63
C ILE A 139 4.75 20.45 14.31
N ARG A 140 5.07 19.75 13.22
CA ARG A 140 5.24 20.32 11.87
C ARG A 140 3.93 20.52 11.11
N ARG A 141 2.81 19.89 11.49
CA ARG A 141 1.49 20.06 10.84
C ARG A 141 1.13 21.53 10.56
N PRO A 142 1.31 22.50 11.49
CA PRO A 142 1.06 23.91 11.19
C PRO A 142 2.04 24.53 10.18
N PHE A 143 3.27 24.01 10.06
CA PHE A 143 4.31 24.52 9.16
C PHE A 143 4.36 23.82 7.79
N LYS A 144 3.93 22.55 7.71
CA LYS A 144 3.95 21.72 6.49
C LYS A 144 2.96 22.21 5.42
N ARG A 145 1.92 22.95 5.84
CA ARG A 145 0.97 23.64 4.95
C ARG A 145 1.68 24.64 4.01
N PHE A 146 2.85 25.15 4.39
CA PHE A 146 3.62 26.11 3.58
C PHE A 146 4.62 25.45 2.60
N GLU A 147 5.11 24.24 2.89
CA GLU A 147 6.09 23.54 2.01
C GLU A 147 5.40 22.80 0.85
N ASP A 148 4.21 22.25 1.11
CA ASP A 148 3.42 21.48 0.15
C ASP A 148 2.93 22.32 -1.06
N GLU A 149 2.81 23.65 -0.94
CA GLU A 149 2.48 24.56 -2.05
C GLU A 149 3.64 24.75 -3.05
N THR A 150 4.86 24.33 -2.70
CA THR A 150 6.08 24.54 -3.51
C THR A 150 6.71 23.27 -4.07
N ASP A 151 6.14 22.08 -3.82
CA ASP A 151 6.65 20.81 -4.34
C ASP A 151 6.35 20.68 -5.85
N PRO A 152 7.37 20.62 -6.73
CA PRO A 152 7.15 20.47 -8.17
C PRO A 152 6.39 19.19 -8.56
N LYS A 153 6.34 18.16 -7.70
CA LYS A 153 5.52 16.95 -7.93
C LYS A 153 4.02 17.15 -7.65
N ALA A 154 3.65 18.19 -6.91
CA ALA A 154 2.25 18.53 -6.70
C ALA A 154 1.56 18.97 -8.00
N ALA A 155 2.30 19.50 -8.98
CA ALA A 155 1.78 19.87 -10.29
C ALA A 155 1.47 18.65 -11.19
N GLU A 156 2.26 17.58 -11.07
CA GLU A 156 2.09 16.33 -11.82
C GLU A 156 0.97 15.46 -11.21
N TYR A 157 0.81 15.53 -9.88
CA TYR A 157 -0.23 14.81 -9.13
C TYR A 157 -0.95 15.77 -8.16
N PRO A 158 -1.93 16.57 -8.65
CA PRO A 158 -2.58 17.64 -7.89
C PRO A 158 -3.23 17.21 -6.56
N ASN A 159 -3.47 15.91 -6.37
CA ASN A 159 -4.08 15.35 -5.17
C ASN A 159 -3.13 14.49 -4.31
N TYR A 160 -1.82 14.54 -4.55
CA TYR A 160 -0.79 13.79 -3.80
C TYR A 160 -0.87 14.01 -2.27
N LEU A 161 -1.38 15.17 -1.86
CA LEU A 161 -1.41 15.62 -0.47
C LEU A 161 -2.83 15.67 0.14
N TYR A 162 -3.88 15.52 -0.67
CA TYR A 162 -5.26 15.83 -0.29
C TYR A 162 -6.18 14.59 -0.15
N SER A 163 -5.71 13.50 0.46
CA SER A 163 -6.59 12.39 0.87
C SER A 163 -7.09 12.51 2.33
N ASN A 164 -7.01 13.68 2.95
CA ASN A 164 -7.33 13.90 4.37
C ASN A 164 -8.62 14.71 4.62
N LYS A 165 -9.53 14.83 3.64
CA LYS A 165 -10.88 15.35 3.89
C LYS A 165 -11.89 14.23 3.74
N LEU A 166 -12.25 13.64 4.87
CA LEU A 166 -13.59 13.14 5.11
C LEU A 166 -14.23 14.15 6.07
N GLU A 167 -15.45 14.57 5.76
CA GLU A 167 -16.22 15.60 6.49
C GLU A 167 -16.36 15.31 7.99
#